data_AF-A0A926H1B1-F1
#
_entry.id   AF-A0A926H1B1-F1
#
_cell.length_a   1.000
_cell.length_b   1.000
_cell.length_c   1.000
_cell.angle_alpha   90.00
_cell.angle_beta   90.00
_cell.angle_gamma   90.00
#
_symmetry.space_group_name_H-M   'P 1'
#
loop_
_entity.id
_entity.type
_entity.pdbx_description
1 polymer ?
#
loop_
_entity_poly.entity_id
_entity_poly.type
_entity_poly.pdbx_seq_one_letter_code
_entity_poly.pdbx_strand_id
1 'polypeptide(L)'
;MGFDTATATATAAAMAPMLAAGYARVPLGTVTPEGVSDSTAILMVPRNFGLVNIGGIDLSADYRLNDDLAFGATLSMTDDAVMGTSDSVPMNAPPFKASVATRYRNSDLGLRAEARLRYSSSFDMASGVYRGEIPAYGLLDLSVGYKLPWVAAAEVLVSATNLLDNVHREFVGAPEIGRLVTARVTYRF
;
A
#
# COMPACT_ATOMS: atom_id res chain seq x y z
N MET A 1 -2.46 21.06 -56.79
CA MET A 1 -1.08 21.10 -56.29
C MET A 1 -0.81 19.76 -55.63
N GLY A 2 -0.20 18.82 -56.36
CA GLY A 2 0.26 17.55 -55.81
C GLY A 2 1.74 17.65 -55.50
N PHE A 3 2.18 17.06 -54.39
CA PHE A 3 3.61 16.91 -54.11
C PHE A 3 4.28 16.14 -55.26
N ASP A 4 5.51 16.50 -55.63
CA ASP A 4 6.27 15.68 -56.57
C ASP A 4 6.52 14.28 -55.96
N THR A 5 6.82 13.30 -56.81
CA THR A 5 6.96 11.90 -56.40
C THR A 5 8.07 11.67 -55.38
N ALA A 6 9.13 12.49 -55.40
CA ALA A 6 10.25 12.42 -54.46
C ALA A 6 9.89 12.99 -53.09
N THR A 7 9.13 14.07 -53.07
CA THR A 7 8.62 14.72 -51.86
C THR A 7 7.54 13.86 -51.19
N ALA A 8 6.69 13.22 -51.99
CA ALA A 8 5.68 12.27 -51.50
C ALA A 8 6.33 11.01 -50.88
N THR A 9 7.37 10.45 -51.51
CA THR A 9 8.09 9.29 -50.95
C THR A 9 8.90 9.66 -49.71
N ALA A 10 9.54 10.83 -49.66
CA ALA A 10 10.25 11.29 -48.47
C ALA A 10 9.30 11.51 -47.28
N THR A 11 8.12 12.09 -47.53
CA THR A 11 7.10 12.31 -46.48
C THR A 11 6.52 10.98 -45.99
N ALA A 12 6.24 10.04 -46.89
CA ALA A 12 5.77 8.70 -46.52
C ALA A 12 6.83 7.91 -45.72
N ALA A 13 8.11 8.00 -46.10
CA ALA A 13 9.22 7.36 -45.39
C ALA A 13 9.44 7.95 -43.98
N ALA A 14 9.16 9.23 -43.77
CA ALA A 14 9.23 9.87 -42.45
C ALA A 14 8.03 9.52 -41.56
N MET A 15 6.83 9.39 -42.15
CA MET A 15 5.60 9.06 -41.41
C MET A 15 5.48 7.57 -41.05
N ALA A 16 6.00 6.67 -41.89
CA ALA A 16 5.95 5.22 -41.69
C ALA A 16 6.52 4.75 -40.33
N PRO A 17 7.73 5.16 -39.88
CA PRO A 17 8.26 4.76 -38.58
C PRO A 17 7.48 5.34 -37.41
N MET A 18 6.92 6.55 -37.54
CA MET A 18 6.05 7.14 -36.50
C MET A 18 4.73 6.37 -36.35
N LEU A 19 4.10 6.00 -37.48
CA LEU A 19 2.90 5.18 -37.48
C LEU A 19 3.20 3.79 -36.94
N ALA A 20 4.29 3.15 -37.37
CA ALA A 20 4.71 1.84 -36.86
C ALA A 20 5.00 1.87 -35.35
N ALA A 21 5.65 2.91 -34.83
CA ALA A 21 5.88 3.09 -33.40
C ALA A 21 4.58 3.35 -32.62
N GLY A 22 3.59 4.02 -33.23
CA GLY A 22 2.25 4.17 -32.68
C GLY A 22 1.50 2.84 -32.60
N TYR A 23 1.49 2.07 -33.69
CA TYR A 23 0.83 0.76 -33.77
C TYR A 23 1.51 -0.30 -32.90
N ALA A 24 2.82 -0.23 -32.68
CA ALA A 24 3.54 -1.13 -31.77
C ALA A 24 3.06 -1.02 -30.31
N ARG A 25 2.40 0.09 -29.92
CA ARG A 25 1.79 0.27 -28.60
C ARG A 25 0.34 -0.22 -28.54
N VAL A 26 -0.29 -0.48 -29.69
CA VAL A 26 -1.64 -1.02 -29.76
C VAL A 26 -1.54 -2.55 -29.66
N PRO A 27 -2.25 -3.19 -28.72
CA PRO A 27 -2.26 -4.65 -28.64
C PRO A 27 -2.79 -5.25 -29.95
N LEU A 28 -1.92 -5.88 -30.73
CA LEU A 28 -2.31 -6.65 -31.91
C LEU A 28 -2.84 -8.00 -31.42
N GLY A 29 -4.12 -8.29 -31.66
CA GLY A 29 -4.77 -9.53 -31.23
C GLY A 29 -5.87 -9.38 -30.17
N THR A 30 -6.67 -8.32 -30.24
CA THR A 30 -7.90 -8.21 -29.43
C THR A 30 -8.90 -9.27 -29.86
N VAL A 31 -9.27 -10.16 -28.95
CA VAL A 31 -10.36 -11.12 -29.15
C VAL A 31 -11.62 -10.52 -28.54
N THR A 32 -12.61 -10.20 -29.37
CA THR A 32 -13.90 -9.68 -28.91
C THR A 32 -14.95 -10.81 -28.97
N PRO A 33 -15.69 -11.09 -27.87
CA PRO A 33 -16.76 -12.08 -27.87
C PRO A 33 -17.84 -11.77 -28.91
N GLU A 34 -18.46 -12.81 -29.49
CA GLU A 34 -19.62 -12.61 -30.36
C GLU A 34 -20.83 -12.14 -29.54
N GLY A 35 -21.49 -11.06 -29.98
CA GLY A 35 -22.75 -10.56 -29.37
C GLY A 35 -22.63 -9.33 -28.46
N VAL A 36 -21.46 -8.70 -28.34
CA VAL A 36 -21.30 -7.41 -27.63
C VAL A 36 -21.52 -6.21 -28.55
N SER A 37 -22.10 -5.13 -28.02
CA SER A 37 -22.45 -3.92 -28.79
C SER A 37 -21.26 -3.08 -29.25
N ASP A 38 -20.08 -3.28 -28.65
CA ASP A 38 -18.84 -2.59 -29.02
C ASP A 38 -17.76 -3.63 -29.41
N SER A 39 -17.65 -3.88 -30.72
CA SER A 39 -16.68 -4.84 -31.28
C SER A 39 -15.24 -4.34 -31.22
N THR A 40 -15.03 -3.04 -30.93
CA THR A 40 -13.71 -2.39 -30.84
C THR A 40 -13.20 -2.24 -29.41
N ALA A 41 -13.97 -2.69 -28.42
CA ALA A 41 -13.58 -2.62 -27.02
C ALA A 41 -12.30 -3.43 -26.73
N ILE A 42 -11.33 -2.81 -26.06
CA ILE A 42 -10.14 -3.50 -25.57
C ILE A 42 -10.51 -4.22 -24.29
N LEU A 43 -10.49 -5.55 -24.33
CA LEU A 43 -10.77 -6.40 -23.17
C LEU A 43 -9.48 -6.74 -22.44
N MET A 44 -9.37 -6.32 -21.18
CA MET A 44 -8.31 -6.78 -20.29
C MET A 44 -8.74 -8.08 -19.63
N VAL A 45 -8.08 -9.17 -20.02
CA VAL A 45 -8.30 -10.48 -19.42
C VAL A 45 -7.19 -10.75 -18.40
N PRO A 46 -7.51 -11.15 -17.16
CA PRO A 46 -6.48 -11.46 -16.17
C PRO A 46 -5.61 -12.63 -16.65
N ARG A 47 -4.28 -12.49 -16.52
CA ARG A 47 -3.35 -13.58 -16.73
C ARG A 47 -3.33 -14.44 -15.47
N ASN A 48 -3.46 -15.76 -15.62
CA ASN A 48 -3.14 -16.68 -14.54
C ASN A 48 -1.62 -16.84 -14.49
N PHE A 49 -1.02 -16.45 -13.36
CA PHE A 49 0.44 -16.51 -13.16
C PHE A 49 0.93 -17.88 -12.66
N GLY A 50 0.04 -18.85 -12.48
CA GLY A 50 0.40 -20.19 -12.02
C GLY A 50 0.73 -20.21 -10.53
N LEU A 51 1.70 -21.04 -10.15
CA LEU A 51 2.12 -21.20 -8.76
C LEU A 51 3.13 -20.11 -8.38
N VAL A 52 2.83 -19.40 -7.30
CA VAL A 52 3.70 -18.39 -6.70
C VAL A 52 4.27 -18.98 -5.42
N ASN A 53 5.59 -18.95 -5.27
CA ASN A 53 6.23 -19.29 -4.00
C ASN A 53 6.68 -18.00 -3.30
N ILE A 54 6.28 -17.87 -2.03
CA ILE A 54 6.63 -16.73 -1.19
C ILE A 54 7.17 -17.31 0.13
N GLY A 55 8.40 -16.95 0.47
CA GLY A 55 9.04 -17.27 1.75
C GLY A 55 9.04 -16.05 2.66
N GLY A 56 9.11 -16.26 3.97
CA GLY A 56 9.19 -15.16 4.93
C GLY A 56 9.47 -15.60 6.35
N ILE A 57 9.83 -14.62 7.18
CA ILE A 57 10.12 -14.78 8.60
C ILE A 57 9.36 -13.71 9.37
N ASP A 58 8.66 -14.15 10.42
CA ASP A 58 7.98 -13.27 11.36
C ASP A 58 8.53 -13.48 12.77
N LEU A 59 8.80 -12.37 13.44
CA LEU A 59 9.34 -12.31 14.79
C LEU A 59 8.50 -11.34 15.62
N SER A 60 8.15 -11.75 16.83
CA SER A 60 7.47 -10.88 17.80
C SER A 60 8.05 -11.07 19.18
N ALA A 61 8.13 -9.98 19.93
CA ALA A 61 8.62 -9.97 21.30
C ALA A 61 7.76 -9.00 22.12
N ASP A 62 7.33 -9.44 23.30
CA ASP A 62 6.70 -8.59 24.30
C ASP A 62 7.47 -8.73 25.61
N TYR A 63 7.81 -7.60 26.21
CA TYR A 63 8.60 -7.53 27.42
C TYR A 63 7.95 -6.59 28.43
N ARG A 64 7.61 -7.09 29.60
CA ARG A 64 7.02 -6.32 30.69
C ARG A 64 8.13 -5.93 31.67
N LEU A 65 8.49 -4.66 31.68
CA LEU A 65 9.57 -4.15 32.55
C LEU A 65 9.13 -4.09 34.01
N ASN A 66 7.88 -3.67 34.27
CA ASN A 66 7.25 -3.67 35.59
C ASN A 66 5.72 -3.73 35.47
N ASP A 67 4.98 -3.54 36.57
CA ASP A 67 3.51 -3.60 36.58
C ASP A 67 2.83 -2.54 35.71
N ASP A 68 3.53 -1.42 35.47
CA ASP A 68 2.99 -0.28 34.75
C ASP A 68 3.52 -0.15 33.32
N LEU A 69 4.70 -0.67 33.01
CA LEU A 69 5.43 -0.41 31.78
C LEU A 69 5.78 -1.70 31.03
N ALA A 70 5.41 -1.74 29.76
CA ALA A 70 5.70 -2.83 28.85
C ALA A 70 6.15 -2.33 27.47
N PHE A 71 6.91 -3.16 26.78
CA PHE A 71 7.40 -2.94 25.43
C PHE A 71 6.95 -4.09 24.55
N GLY A 72 6.68 -3.80 23.28
CA GLY A 72 6.40 -4.79 22.25
C GLY A 72 7.19 -4.46 20.99
N ALA A 73 7.64 -5.48 20.27
CA ALA A 73 8.28 -5.32 18.98
C ALA A 73 7.82 -6.42 18.01
N THR A 74 7.64 -6.06 16.75
CA THR A 74 7.37 -7.01 15.68
C THR A 74 8.27 -6.72 14.49
N LEU A 75 8.64 -7.77 13.78
CA LEU A 75 9.42 -7.71 12.56
C LEU A 75 8.90 -8.79 11.62
N SER A 76 8.72 -8.42 10.35
CA SER A 76 8.27 -9.30 9.29
C SER A 76 9.15 -9.05 8.08
N MET A 77 9.77 -10.11 7.56
CA MET A 77 10.52 -10.11 6.32
C MET A 77 9.89 -11.10 5.37
N THR A 78 9.82 -10.76 4.09
CA THR A 78 9.29 -11.63 3.05
C THR A 78 10.20 -11.55 1.83
N ASP A 79 10.39 -12.69 1.20
CA ASP A 79 11.20 -12.82 0.00
C ASP A 79 10.38 -12.33 -1.22
N ASP A 80 11.06 -12.02 -2.32
CA ASP A 80 10.37 -11.71 -3.57
C ASP A 80 9.54 -12.92 -4.05
N ALA A 81 8.36 -12.63 -4.59
CA ALA A 81 7.48 -13.65 -5.15
C ALA A 81 8.07 -14.19 -6.47
N VAL A 82 8.61 -15.42 -6.44
CA VAL A 82 9.20 -16.06 -7.62
C VAL A 82 8.22 -17.06 -8.24
N MET A 83 8.03 -16.94 -9.56
CA MET A 83 7.25 -17.88 -10.37
C MET A 83 8.15 -18.99 -10.93
N GLY A 84 7.62 -20.21 -11.09
CA GLY A 84 8.33 -21.34 -11.71
C GLY A 84 8.77 -21.13 -13.16
N THR A 85 8.39 -20.02 -13.78
CA THR A 85 8.87 -19.51 -15.07
C THR A 85 9.36 -18.08 -14.84
N SER A 86 10.53 -17.74 -15.34
CA SER A 86 11.43 -16.59 -15.05
C SER A 86 10.87 -15.16 -14.93
N ASP A 87 9.56 -14.93 -14.95
CA ASP A 87 8.90 -13.64 -14.73
C ASP A 87 8.65 -13.41 -13.23
N SER A 88 9.30 -12.40 -12.64
CA SER A 88 9.00 -11.92 -11.27
C SER A 88 7.72 -11.07 -11.28
N VAL A 89 6.80 -11.35 -10.36
CA VAL A 89 5.57 -10.55 -10.17
C VAL A 89 5.69 -9.82 -8.84
N PRO A 90 5.53 -8.48 -8.80
CA PRO A 90 5.60 -7.75 -7.56
C PRO A 90 4.49 -8.22 -6.62
N MET A 91 4.85 -8.40 -5.34
CA MET A 91 3.94 -8.87 -4.31
C MET A 91 2.84 -7.86 -3.95
N ASN A 92 2.98 -6.61 -4.39
CA ASN A 92 2.11 -5.49 -3.99
C ASN A 92 2.08 -5.27 -2.46
N ALA A 93 3.15 -5.65 -1.77
CA ALA A 93 3.29 -5.50 -0.33
C ALA A 93 4.76 -5.23 0.05
N PRO A 94 5.01 -4.49 1.15
CA PRO A 94 6.36 -4.27 1.65
C PRO A 94 7.06 -5.59 2.01
N PRO A 95 8.28 -5.86 1.49
CA PRO A 95 9.06 -7.03 1.87
C PRO A 95 9.59 -6.94 3.31
N PHE A 96 9.68 -5.73 3.88
CA PHE A 96 10.09 -5.54 5.27
C PHE A 96 9.13 -4.62 6.03
N LYS A 97 8.65 -5.10 7.18
CA LYS A 97 7.80 -4.35 8.10
C LYS A 97 8.30 -4.53 9.52
N ALA A 98 8.28 -3.45 10.30
CA ALA A 98 8.64 -3.50 11.71
C ALA A 98 7.74 -2.59 12.55
N SER A 99 7.53 -2.96 13.81
CA SER A 99 6.92 -2.05 14.77
C SER A 99 7.54 -2.17 16.15
N VAL A 100 7.55 -1.07 16.89
CA VAL A 100 7.94 -1.02 18.31
C VAL A 100 6.87 -0.24 19.06
N ALA A 101 6.41 -0.76 20.18
CA ALA A 101 5.40 -0.15 21.02
C ALA A 101 5.89 -0.03 22.46
N THR A 102 5.58 1.10 23.10
CA THR A 102 5.72 1.29 24.55
C THR A 102 4.34 1.51 25.13
N ARG A 103 4.00 0.73 26.16
CA ARG A 103 2.70 0.74 26.82
C ARG A 103 2.89 1.09 28.29
N TYR A 104 2.25 2.16 28.71
CA TYR A 104 2.18 2.57 30.10
C TYR A 104 0.75 2.42 30.61
N ARG A 105 0.59 1.87 31.80
CA ARG A 105 -0.70 1.71 32.48
C ARG A 105 -0.48 1.90 33.96
N ASN A 106 -1.09 2.92 34.53
CA ASN A 106 -1.12 3.09 35.98
C ASN A 106 -2.57 3.00 36.46
N SER A 107 -2.87 1.93 37.19
CA SER A 107 -4.25 1.66 37.62
C SER A 107 -4.71 2.62 38.72
N ASP A 108 -3.81 3.11 39.56
CA ASP A 108 -4.10 4.03 40.66
C ASP A 108 -4.50 5.42 40.13
N LEU A 109 -3.82 5.88 39.08
CA LEU A 109 -4.14 7.11 38.36
C LEU A 109 -5.25 6.91 37.32
N GLY A 110 -5.68 5.67 37.06
CA GLY A 110 -6.64 5.37 36.00
C GLY A 110 -6.14 5.72 34.59
N LEU A 111 -4.83 5.86 34.40
CA LEU A 111 -4.19 6.33 33.18
C LEU A 111 -3.63 5.15 32.38
N ARG A 112 -3.80 5.19 31.06
CA ARG A 112 -3.11 4.31 30.13
C ARG A 112 -2.62 5.10 28.93
N ALA A 113 -1.43 4.82 28.45
CA ALA A 113 -0.87 5.41 27.25
C ALA A 113 -0.15 4.34 26.43
N GLU A 114 -0.22 4.45 25.11
CA GLU A 114 0.56 3.64 24.20
C GLU A 114 1.12 4.53 23.09
N ALA A 115 2.43 4.44 22.88
CA ALA A 115 3.10 5.01 21.71
C ALA A 115 3.63 3.86 20.86
N ARG A 116 3.40 3.91 19.54
CA ARG A 116 3.82 2.87 18.61
C ARG A 116 4.47 3.48 17.38
N LEU A 117 5.70 3.06 17.10
CA LEU A 117 6.38 3.35 15.84
C LEU A 117 6.17 2.16 14.89
N ARG A 118 5.76 2.43 13.66
CA ARG A 118 5.62 1.45 12.58
C ARG A 118 6.47 1.87 11.40
N TYR A 119 7.09 0.91 10.72
CA TYR A 119 7.87 1.11 9.51
C TYR A 119 7.46 0.08 8.46
N SER A 120 7.34 0.54 7.22
CA SER A 120 7.15 -0.28 6.03
C SER A 120 8.15 0.16 4.97
N SER A 121 8.92 -0.80 4.42
CA SER A 121 9.85 -0.52 3.32
C SER A 121 9.11 -0.16 2.03
N SER A 122 9.84 0.38 1.05
CA SER A 122 9.27 0.56 -0.29
C SER A 122 8.99 -0.79 -0.94
N PHE A 123 8.08 -0.80 -1.90
CA PHE A 123 7.76 -1.96 -2.72
C PHE A 123 7.19 -1.54 -4.06
N ASP A 124 7.42 -2.38 -5.06
CA ASP A 124 6.77 -2.22 -6.35
C ASP A 124 5.33 -2.72 -6.29
N MET A 125 4.44 -1.95 -6.91
CA MET A 125 3.05 -2.30 -7.07
C MET A 125 2.71 -2.45 -8.55
N ALA A 126 2.03 -3.53 -8.90
CA ALA A 126 1.40 -3.75 -10.18
C ALA A 126 -0.01 -4.34 -10.02
N SER A 127 -1.01 -3.53 -10.34
CA SER A 127 -2.41 -3.95 -10.43
C SER A 127 -3.06 -3.36 -11.68
N GLY A 128 -3.14 -4.15 -12.75
CA GLY A 128 -3.64 -3.68 -14.04
C GLY A 128 -2.82 -2.51 -14.59
N VAL A 129 -3.47 -1.37 -14.82
CA VAL A 129 -2.81 -0.13 -15.28
C VAL A 129 -2.10 0.63 -14.16
N TYR A 130 -2.38 0.32 -12.89
CA TYR A 130 -1.77 0.96 -11.74
C TYR A 130 -0.44 0.27 -11.41
N ARG A 131 0.64 0.84 -11.93
CA ARG A 131 2.01 0.34 -11.77
C ARG A 131 2.95 1.44 -11.29
N GLY A 132 3.79 1.13 -10.32
CA GLY A 132 4.79 2.06 -9.80
C GLY A 132 5.29 1.65 -8.42
N GLU A 133 6.33 2.35 -7.96
CA GLU A 133 6.88 2.18 -6.62
C GLU A 133 6.01 2.88 -5.57
N ILE A 134 5.77 2.20 -4.46
CA ILE A 134 5.28 2.81 -3.22
C ILE A 134 6.51 3.09 -2.33
N PRO A 135 6.80 4.37 -1.99
CA PRO A 135 7.94 4.71 -1.16
C PRO A 135 7.81 4.13 0.26
N ALA A 136 8.96 3.93 0.92
CA ALA A 136 8.99 3.55 2.33
C ALA A 136 8.37 4.64 3.21
N TYR A 137 7.71 4.24 4.29
CA TYR A 137 7.11 5.18 5.23
C TYR A 137 7.18 4.69 6.67
N GLY A 138 7.27 5.65 7.58
CA GLY A 138 7.24 5.44 9.03
C GLY A 138 6.11 6.23 9.67
N LEU A 139 5.41 5.61 10.62
CA LEU A 139 4.25 6.19 11.30
C LEU A 139 4.45 6.11 12.81
N LEU A 140 4.21 7.22 13.51
CA LEU A 140 4.09 7.25 14.95
C LEU A 140 2.62 7.32 15.33
N ASP A 141 2.13 6.37 16.09
CA ASP A 141 0.79 6.37 16.65
C ASP A 141 0.87 6.63 18.16
N LEU A 142 -0.13 7.33 18.69
CA LEU A 142 -0.26 7.63 20.11
C LEU A 142 -1.70 7.42 20.56
N SER A 143 -1.87 6.78 21.71
CA SER A 143 -3.18 6.60 22.35
C SER A 143 -3.06 6.89 23.84
N VAL A 144 -3.98 7.67 24.38
CA VAL A 144 -4.06 8.02 25.81
C VAL A 144 -5.49 7.81 26.29
N GLY A 145 -5.65 6.99 27.32
CA GLY A 145 -6.91 6.72 27.98
C GLY A 145 -6.87 7.10 29.45
N TYR A 146 -7.96 7.66 29.95
CA TYR A 146 -8.08 8.11 31.33
C TYR A 146 -9.46 7.77 31.90
N LYS A 147 -9.49 7.11 33.06
CA LYS A 147 -10.71 6.89 33.84
C LYS A 147 -11.03 8.17 34.59
N LEU A 148 -12.25 8.68 34.42
CA LEU A 148 -12.65 9.95 35.03
C LEU A 148 -12.92 9.73 36.53
N PRO A 149 -12.16 10.34 37.46
CA PRO A 149 -12.37 10.12 38.89
C PRO A 149 -13.67 10.77 39.40
N TRP A 150 -14.22 11.75 38.67
CA TRP A 150 -15.45 12.46 39.00
C TRP A 150 -16.72 11.86 38.35
N VAL A 151 -16.58 10.88 37.46
CA VAL A 151 -17.72 10.13 36.89
C VAL A 151 -17.44 8.65 37.03
N ALA A 152 -18.13 8.01 37.98
CA ALA A 152 -17.98 6.57 38.20
C ALA A 152 -18.21 5.79 36.89
N ALA A 153 -17.35 4.81 36.63
CA ALA A 153 -17.43 3.93 35.46
C ALA A 153 -17.33 4.61 34.08
N ALA A 154 -16.83 5.86 34.02
CA ALA A 154 -16.54 6.56 32.77
C ALA A 154 -15.04 6.54 32.41
N GLU A 155 -14.74 6.35 31.13
CA GLU A 155 -13.39 6.42 30.56
C GLU A 155 -13.40 7.25 29.27
N VAL A 156 -12.38 8.07 29.09
CA VAL A 156 -12.10 8.77 27.83
C VAL A 156 -10.84 8.19 27.21
N LEU A 157 -10.85 8.00 25.89
CA LEU A 157 -9.71 7.60 25.09
C LEU A 157 -9.53 8.56 23.93
N VAL A 158 -8.33 9.10 23.76
CA VAL A 158 -7.93 9.86 22.58
C VAL A 158 -6.81 9.08 21.88
N SER A 159 -6.95 8.89 20.57
CA SER A 159 -5.96 8.18 19.76
C SER A 159 -5.66 8.97 18.49
N ALA A 160 -4.38 9.12 18.16
CA ALA A 160 -3.89 9.68 16.92
C ALA A 160 -3.08 8.62 16.18
N THR A 161 -3.51 8.23 14.99
CA THR A 161 -2.70 7.43 14.06
C THR A 161 -1.98 8.37 13.09
N ASN A 162 -0.71 8.08 12.80
CA ASN A 162 0.15 8.99 12.04
C ASN A 162 0.23 10.39 12.70
N LEU A 163 0.58 10.43 13.99
CA LEU A 163 0.67 11.63 14.82
C LEU A 163 1.52 12.74 14.17
N LEU A 164 2.60 12.36 13.49
CA LEU A 164 3.54 13.29 12.84
C LEU A 164 3.08 13.79 11.46
N ASP A 165 1.90 13.36 10.99
CA ASP A 165 1.37 13.73 9.65
C ASP A 165 2.30 13.35 8.50
N ASN A 166 2.97 12.20 8.58
CA ASN A 166 3.74 11.71 7.46
C ASN A 166 2.78 11.26 6.34
N VAL A 167 2.51 12.17 5.41
CA VAL A 167 1.58 11.93 4.31
C VAL A 167 2.19 10.92 3.33
N HIS A 168 1.49 9.82 3.09
CA HIS A 168 1.98 8.71 2.27
C HIS A 168 0.87 8.09 1.42
N ARG A 169 1.24 7.25 0.46
CA ARG A 169 0.32 6.41 -0.30
C ARG A 169 0.67 4.95 -0.05
N GLU A 170 -0.33 4.10 0.02
CA GLU A 170 -0.15 2.65 0.17
C GLU A 170 -0.54 1.90 -1.12
N PHE A 171 -1.05 2.62 -2.13
CA PHE A 171 -1.46 2.06 -3.41
C PHE A 171 -1.32 3.10 -4.55
N VAL A 172 -0.81 2.69 -5.71
CA VAL A 172 -0.62 3.57 -6.86
C VAL A 172 -1.97 4.04 -7.40
N GLY A 173 -2.16 5.36 -7.45
CA GLY A 173 -3.42 5.98 -7.88
C GLY A 173 -4.46 6.14 -6.76
N ALA A 174 -4.19 5.64 -5.55
CA ALA A 174 -5.02 5.93 -4.39
C ALA A 174 -4.70 7.33 -3.81
N PRO A 175 -5.66 7.95 -3.10
CA PRO A 175 -5.41 9.17 -2.35
C PRO A 175 -4.32 9.00 -1.28
N GLU A 176 -3.72 10.12 -0.90
CA GLU A 176 -2.77 10.16 0.20
C GLU A 176 -3.46 10.04 1.56
N ILE A 177 -2.79 9.42 2.51
CA ILE A 177 -3.25 9.18 3.88
C ILE A 177 -2.44 10.05 4.83
N GLY A 178 -3.13 10.92 5.57
CA GLY A 178 -2.56 11.78 6.60
C GLY A 178 -2.90 11.31 8.02
N ARG A 179 -2.80 12.22 8.99
CA ARG A 179 -3.17 11.97 10.39
C ARG A 179 -4.66 11.76 10.58
N LEU A 180 -5.02 10.81 11.46
CA LEU A 180 -6.39 10.63 11.97
C LEU A 180 -6.37 10.70 13.50
N VAL A 181 -7.21 11.57 14.06
CA VAL A 181 -7.43 11.68 15.51
C VAL A 181 -8.86 11.24 15.83
N THR A 182 -8.99 10.36 16.82
CA THR A 182 -10.27 9.85 17.30
C THR A 182 -10.38 10.06 18.80
N ALA A 183 -11.58 10.38 19.25
CA ALA A 183 -11.93 10.44 20.66
C ALA A 183 -13.09 9.46 20.93
N ARG A 184 -13.02 8.76 22.06
CA ARG A 184 -14.06 7.83 22.50
C ARG A 184 -14.34 8.09 23.97
N VAL A 185 -15.63 8.14 24.31
CA VAL A 185 -16.10 8.10 25.70
C VAL A 185 -16.82 6.77 25.91
N THR A 186 -16.53 6.09 27.01
CA THR A 186 -17.20 4.84 27.38
C THR A 186 -17.75 4.99 28.79
N TYR A 187 -19.01 4.60 28.98
CA TYR A 187 -19.69 4.57 30.26
C TYR A 187 -20.30 3.18 30.45
N ARG A 188 -20.09 2.57 31.63
CA ARG A 188 -20.66 1.25 31.97
C ARG A 188 -21.74 1.43 33.02
N PHE A 189 -22.91 0.85 32.76
CA PHE A 189 -24.09 0.86 33.63
C PHE A 189 -24.21 -0.44 34.43
#